data_AF-A0A3N4SEC5-F1
#
_entry.id   AF-A0A3N4SEC5-F1
#
_cell.length_a   1.000
_cell.length_b   1.000
_cell.length_c   1.000
_cell.angle_alpha   90.00
_cell.angle_beta   90.00
_cell.angle_gamma   90.00
#
_symmetry.space_group_name_H-M   'P 1'
#
loop_
_entity.id
_entity.type
_entity.pdbx_description
1 polymer ?
#
loop_
_entity_poly.entity_id
_entity_poly.type
_entity_poly.pdbx_seq_one_letter_code
_entity_poly.pdbx_strand_id
1 'polypeptide(L)'
;MSWKWEYAFGAEEAARTAPGDFLAAVARKADELVRAAEALHVHGRAHEGVDPKGGDVDVAGGMFTYQVVRSERIYVVQITWLGY
;
A
#
# COMPACT_ATOMS: atom_id res chain seq x y z
N MET A 1 12.49 4.28 12.66
CA MET A 1 11.19 3.69 12.27
C MET A 1 10.22 4.82 11.94
N SER A 2 10.25 5.26 10.69
CA SER A 2 9.40 6.33 10.12
C SER A 2 8.41 5.80 9.08
N TRP A 3 8.60 4.56 8.61
CA TRP A 3 7.79 3.96 7.55
C TRP A 3 6.35 3.73 8.00
N LYS A 4 5.40 4.27 7.23
CA LYS A 4 3.96 4.16 7.44
C LYS A 4 3.23 4.07 6.11
N TRP A 5 2.00 3.59 6.16
CA TRP A 5 1.10 3.62 5.02
C TRP A 5 -0.18 4.38 5.34
N GLU A 6 -0.78 4.99 4.31
CA GLU A 6 -1.99 5.79 4.42
C GLU A 6 -2.86 5.59 3.16
N TYR A 7 -4.17 5.76 3.27
CA TYR A 7 -5.04 5.86 2.09
C TYR A 7 -4.91 7.25 1.46
N ALA A 8 -4.76 7.32 0.14
CA ALA A 8 -4.99 8.57 -0.58
C ALA A 8 -6.49 8.89 -0.60
N PHE A 9 -6.86 10.16 -0.75
CA PHE A 9 -8.24 10.64 -0.65
C PHE A 9 -9.26 9.79 -1.44
N GLY A 10 -8.94 9.40 -2.68
CA GLY A 10 -9.82 8.56 -3.50
C GLY A 10 -9.98 7.13 -2.97
N ALA A 11 -8.92 6.53 -2.42
CA ALA A 11 -8.98 5.23 -1.79
C ALA A 11 -9.68 5.26 -0.42
N GLU A 12 -9.57 6.38 0.31
CA GLU A 12 -10.25 6.56 1.59
C GLU A 12 -11.77 6.52 1.43
N GLU A 13 -12.31 7.22 0.43
CA GLU A 13 -13.75 7.21 0.14
C GLU A 13 -14.24 5.81 -0.26
N ALA A 14 -13.47 5.11 -1.09
CA ALA A 14 -13.77 3.72 -1.43
C ALA A 14 -13.71 2.81 -0.19
N ALA A 15 -12.74 3.02 0.72
CA ALA A 15 -12.58 2.24 1.93
C ALA A 15 -13.80 2.34 2.85
N ARG A 16 -14.46 3.50 2.91
CA ARG A 16 -15.67 3.70 3.73
C ARG A 16 -16.85 2.82 3.30
N THR A 17 -16.88 2.35 2.06
CA THR A 17 -17.98 1.56 1.51
C THR A 17 -17.64 0.07 1.34
N ALA A 18 -16.37 -0.30 1.54
CA ALA A 18 -15.92 -1.67 1.36
C ALA A 18 -16.12 -2.55 2.63
N PRO A 19 -16.24 -3.88 2.48
CA PRO A 19 -16.38 -4.77 3.63
C PRO A 19 -15.15 -4.76 4.55
N GLY A 20 -15.40 -4.92 5.86
CA GLY A 20 -14.34 -4.91 6.87
C GLY A 20 -13.26 -5.98 6.68
N ASP A 21 -13.64 -7.19 6.25
CA ASP A 21 -12.69 -8.29 5.99
C ASP A 21 -11.74 -7.97 4.83
N PHE A 22 -12.25 -7.32 3.78
CA PHE A 22 -11.44 -6.84 2.66
C PHE A 22 -10.47 -5.74 3.12
N LEU A 23 -10.95 -4.78 3.92
CA LEU A 23 -10.09 -3.72 4.48
C LEU A 23 -9.00 -4.30 5.40
N ALA A 24 -9.29 -5.33 6.17
CA ALA A 24 -8.32 -6.03 6.99
C ALA A 24 -7.25 -6.72 6.14
N ALA A 25 -7.65 -7.31 5.00
CA ALA A 25 -6.71 -7.91 4.05
C ALA A 25 -5.79 -6.86 3.40
N VAL A 26 -6.36 -5.71 2.98
CA VAL A 26 -5.59 -4.57 2.45
C VAL A 26 -4.61 -4.04 3.49
N ALA A 27 -5.07 -3.79 4.72
CA ALA A 27 -4.23 -3.27 5.80
C ALA A 27 -3.06 -4.21 6.11
N ARG A 28 -3.33 -5.52 6.25
CA ARG A 28 -2.29 -6.52 6.48
C ARG A 28 -1.23 -6.52 5.38
N LYS A 29 -1.65 -6.42 4.12
CA LYS A 29 -0.72 -6.39 2.99
C LYS A 29 0.06 -5.08 2.91
N ALA A 30 -0.56 -3.95 3.24
CA ALA A 30 0.13 -2.67 3.35
C ALA A 30 1.19 -2.69 4.47
N ASP A 31 0.92 -3.32 5.62
CA ASP A 31 1.92 -3.51 6.69
C ASP A 31 3.07 -4.43 6.26
N GLU A 32 2.82 -5.43 5.41
CA GLU A 32 3.87 -6.26 4.81
C GLU A 32 4.74 -5.44 3.84
N LEU A 33 4.13 -4.57 3.02
CA LEU A 33 4.86 -3.67 2.13
C LEU A 33 5.73 -2.67 2.89
N VAL A 34 5.21 -2.09 3.99
CA VAL A 34 5.97 -1.19 4.87
C VAL A 34 7.20 -1.89 5.44
N ARG A 35 7.05 -3.11 5.94
CA ARG A 35 8.16 -3.91 6.47
C ARG A 35 9.19 -4.26 5.40
N ALA A 36 8.73 -4.62 4.20
CA ALA A 36 9.62 -4.90 3.07
C ALA A 36 10.38 -3.65 2.62
N ALA A 37 9.72 -2.49 2.55
CA ALA A 37 10.34 -1.24 2.15
C ALA A 37 11.38 -0.75 3.16
N GLU A 38 11.11 -0.91 4.46
CA GLU A 38 12.07 -0.61 5.53
C GLU A 38 13.30 -1.53 5.43
N ALA A 39 13.12 -2.83 5.21
CA ALA A 39 14.21 -3.81 5.10
C ALA A 39 15.07 -3.63 3.85
N LEU A 40 14.46 -3.22 2.74
CA LEU A 40 15.14 -3.01 1.46
C LEU A 40 15.69 -1.58 1.28
N HIS A 41 15.48 -0.70 2.28
CA HIS A 41 15.80 0.73 2.20
C HIS A 41 15.35 1.36 0.88
N VAL A 42 14.14 1.05 0.43
CA VAL A 42 13.57 1.63 -0.79
C VAL A 42 13.54 3.16 -0.64
N HIS A 43 14.16 3.90 -1.55
CA HIS A 43 14.41 5.37 -1.45
C HIS A 43 15.39 5.84 -0.35
N GLY A 44 16.08 4.94 0.35
CA GLY A 44 17.17 5.31 1.25
C GLY A 44 18.40 5.78 0.46
N ARG A 45 19.32 6.49 1.13
CA ARG A 45 20.61 6.95 0.55
C ARG A 45 21.47 5.80 -0.04
N ALA A 46 21.15 4.55 0.30
CA ALA A 46 21.78 3.32 -0.16
C ALA A 46 21.01 2.58 -1.29
N HIS A 47 19.91 3.15 -1.80
CA HIS A 47 19.13 2.53 -2.87
C HIS A 47 19.76 2.80 -4.24
N GLU A 48 20.45 1.80 -4.80
CA GLU A 48 20.94 1.78 -6.18
C GLU A 48 19.94 1.04 -7.09
N GLY A 49 18.82 1.68 -7.44
CA GLY A 49 17.79 1.09 -8.28
C GLY A 49 16.77 2.10 -8.80
N VAL A 50 15.97 1.69 -9.80
CA VAL A 50 14.76 2.43 -10.17
C VAL A 50 13.81 2.38 -8.97
N ASP A 51 13.62 3.55 -8.36
CA ASP A 51 12.56 3.86 -7.41
C ASP A 51 11.26 3.10 -7.79
N PRO A 52 10.80 2.08 -7.03
CA PRO A 52 9.55 1.41 -7.31
C PRO A 52 8.42 2.41 -7.05
N LYS A 53 7.92 3.05 -8.11
CA LYS A 53 6.91 4.12 -8.02
C LYS A 53 5.59 3.63 -7.40
N GLY A 54 5.36 2.32 -7.38
CA GLY A 54 4.13 1.69 -6.94
C GLY A 54 3.90 0.35 -7.60
N GLY A 55 2.73 -0.22 -7.37
CA GLY A 55 2.28 -1.46 -7.98
C GLY A 55 0.86 -1.84 -7.59
N ASP A 56 0.37 -2.90 -8.21
CA ASP A 56 -0.91 -3.51 -7.90
C ASP A 56 -0.70 -4.76 -7.06
N VAL A 57 -1.57 -4.98 -6.09
CA VAL A 57 -1.51 -6.11 -5.16
C VAL A 57 -2.89 -6.75 -5.06
N ASP A 58 -2.94 -8.05 -5.35
CA ASP A 58 -4.11 -8.88 -5.11
C ASP A 58 -4.25 -9.22 -3.62
N VAL A 59 -5.48 -9.12 -3.12
CA VAL A 59 -5.87 -9.52 -1.76
C VAL A 59 -7.14 -10.35 -1.81
N ALA A 60 -7.47 -11.04 -0.73
CA ALA A 60 -8.74 -11.76 -0.66
C ALA A 60 -9.91 -10.77 -0.85
N GLY A 61 -10.81 -11.06 -1.79
CA GLY A 61 -11.96 -10.22 -2.11
C GLY A 61 -11.67 -9.05 -3.07
N GLY A 62 -10.46 -8.87 -3.59
CA GLY A 62 -10.18 -7.83 -4.59
C GLY A 62 -8.70 -7.48 -4.77
N MET A 63 -8.43 -6.20 -5.06
CA MET A 63 -7.06 -5.71 -5.28
C MET A 63 -6.91 -4.26 -4.79
N PHE A 64 -5.68 -3.83 -4.59
CA PHE A 64 -5.36 -2.43 -4.35
C PHE A 64 -4.10 -2.00 -5.08
N THR A 65 -4.05 -0.72 -5.45
CA THR A 65 -2.88 -0.09 -6.05
C THR A 65 -2.22 0.80 -5.01
N TYR A 66 -0.89 0.71 -4.91
CA TYR A 66 -0.11 1.54 -3.99
C TYR A 66 0.98 2.31 -4.72
N GLN A 67 1.46 3.37 -4.08
CA GLN A 67 2.61 4.16 -4.50
C GLN A 67 3.59 4.34 -3.35
N VAL A 68 4.88 4.27 -3.64
CA VAL A 68 5.93 4.56 -2.67
C VAL A 68 6.45 5.97 -2.93
N VAL A 69 6.54 6.77 -1.87
CA VAL A 69 7.09 8.13 -1.95
C VAL A 69 8.41 8.22 -1.18
N ARG A 70 9.28 9.14 -1.61
CA ARG A 70 10.62 9.36 -1.04
C ARG A 70 10.64 9.74 0.45
N SER A 71 9.50 10.09 1.03
CA SER A 71 9.35 10.40 2.45
C SER A 71 9.11 9.17 3.33
N GLU A 72 9.57 7.99 2.90
CA GLU A 72 9.38 6.72 3.62
C GLU A 72 7.89 6.42 3.88
N ARG A 73 7.04 6.64 2.87
CA ARG A 73 5.60 6.42 2.97
C ARG A 73 5.07 5.63 1.80
N ILE A 74 4.05 4.82 2.10
CA ILE A 74 3.29 4.07 1.09
C ILE A 74 1.87 4.62 1.07
N TYR A 75 1.41 5.07 -0.09
CA TYR A 75 0.02 5.48 -0.28
C TYR A 75 -0.76 4.40 -0.99
N VAL A 76 -1.85 3.92 -0.39
CA VAL A 76 -2.86 3.14 -1.12
C VAL A 76 -3.70 4.13 -1.91
N VAL A 77 -3.56 4.12 -3.23
CA VAL A 77 -4.18 5.13 -4.12
C VAL A 77 -5.51 4.69 -4.70
N GLN A 78 -5.75 3.37 -4.75
CA GLN A 78 -7.00 2.79 -5.18
C GLN A 78 -7.23 1.47 -4.47
N ILE A 79 -8.49 1.17 -4.13
CA ILE A 79 -8.93 -0.17 -3.75
C ILE A 79 -10.07 -0.58 -4.67
N THR A 80 -10.14 -1.86 -5.00
CA THR A 80 -11.18 -2.42 -5.85
C THR A 80 -11.67 -3.70 -5.20
N TRP A 81 -12.90 -3.65 -4.69
CA TRP A 81 -13.57 -4.81 -4.10
C TRP A 81 -14.35 -5.56 -5.16
N LEU A 82 -14.13 -6.88 -5.24
CA LEU A 82 -14.71 -7.76 -6.26
C LEU A 82 -15.66 -8.83 -5.67
N GLY A 83 -15.64 -9.04 -4.35
CA GLY A 83 -16.68 -9.78 -3.64
C GLY A 83 -16.69 -11.31 -3.81
N TYR A 84 -15.60 -11.92 -4.25
CA TYR A 84 -15.46 -13.38 -4.39
C TYR A 84 -14.40 -13.97 -3.45
#